data_AF-A0A419SYT7-F1
#
_entry.id   AF-A0A419SYT7-F1
#
_cell.length_a   1.000
_cell.length_b   1.000
_cell.length_c   1.000
_cell.angle_alpha   90.00
_cell.angle_beta   90.00
_cell.angle_gamma   90.00
#
_symmetry.space_group_name_H-M   'P 1'
#
loop_
_entity.id
_entity.type
_entity.pdbx_description
1 polymer ?
#
loop_
_entity_poly.entity_id
_entity_poly.type
_entity_poly.pdbx_seq_one_letter_code
_entity_poly.pdbx_strand_id
1 'polypeptide(L)'
;MNRIKIMGMDFYKCLKYSSFVSGILVILIGVCGFVISRGNLITALESIKVVLFAVGSIGLIMGAVSIIKKDREKEKDWLEWKKRFEIFSYRVTISIISIIILLYGCIIDEILFMFVK
;
A
#
# COMPACT_ATOMS: atom_id res chain seq x y z
N MET A 1 11.29 -26.05 -6.43
CA MET A 1 10.11 -25.61 -7.20
C MET A 1 8.93 -25.18 -6.31
N ASN A 2 8.56 -25.93 -5.26
CA ASN A 2 7.41 -25.56 -4.40
C ASN A 2 7.55 -24.23 -3.64
N ARG A 3 8.72 -23.90 -3.06
CA ARG A 3 8.87 -22.63 -2.32
C ARG A 3 8.68 -21.38 -3.19
N ILE A 4 9.11 -21.42 -4.44
CA ILE A 4 8.96 -20.29 -5.38
C ILE A 4 7.47 -20.07 -5.70
N LYS A 5 6.71 -21.15 -5.91
CA LYS A 5 5.25 -21.07 -6.11
C LYS A 5 4.54 -20.46 -4.91
N ILE A 6 4.88 -20.90 -3.70
CA ILE A 6 4.28 -20.38 -2.46
C ILE A 6 4.63 -18.90 -2.27
N MET A 7 5.88 -18.53 -2.52
CA MET A 7 6.34 -17.15 -2.42
C MET A 7 5.62 -16.24 -3.43
N GLY A 8 5.38 -16.74 -4.64
CA GLY A 8 4.56 -16.04 -5.65
C GLY A 8 3.09 -15.89 -5.22
N MET A 9 2.49 -16.90 -4.59
CA MET A 9 1.14 -16.81 -4.04
C MET A 9 1.03 -15.78 -2.92
N ASP A 10 2.00 -15.74 -2.00
CA ASP A 10 2.04 -14.76 -0.93
C ASP A 10 2.23 -13.34 -1.49
N PHE A 11 3.08 -13.16 -2.50
CA PHE A 11 3.20 -11.88 -3.21
C PHE A 11 1.90 -11.46 -3.90
N TYR A 12 1.20 -12.40 -4.56
CA TYR A 12 -0.10 -12.13 -5.17
C TYR A 12 -1.15 -11.71 -4.15
N LYS A 13 -1.16 -12.31 -2.95
CA LYS A 13 -2.02 -11.85 -1.84
C LYS A 13 -1.67 -10.41 -1.46
N CYS A 14 -0.39 -10.07 -1.33
CA CYS A 14 0.04 -8.70 -1.04
C CYS A 14 -0.45 -7.72 -2.12
N LEU A 15 -0.33 -8.08 -3.40
CA LEU A 15 -0.86 -7.29 -4.52
C LEU A 15 -2.37 -7.09 -4.41
N LYS A 16 -3.13 -8.15 -4.10
CA LYS A 16 -4.58 -8.07 -3.95
C LYS A 16 -4.98 -7.14 -2.79
N TYR A 17 -4.35 -7.29 -1.63
CA TYR A 17 -4.66 -6.48 -0.45
C TYR A 17 -4.26 -5.01 -0.63
N SER A 18 -3.05 -4.75 -1.15
CA SER A 18 -2.59 -3.39 -1.44
C SER A 18 -3.48 -2.71 -2.48
N SER A 19 -3.85 -3.40 -3.55
CA SER A 19 -4.76 -2.85 -4.56
C SER A 19 -6.15 -2.54 -3.99
N PHE A 20 -6.66 -3.38 -3.10
CA PHE A 20 -7.94 -3.11 -2.43
C PHE A 20 -7.86 -1.86 -1.53
N VAL A 21 -6.80 -1.74 -0.72
CA VAL A 21 -6.57 -0.57 0.14
C VAL A 21 -6.39 0.70 -0.68
N SER A 22 -5.56 0.66 -1.73
CA SER A 22 -5.37 1.77 -2.65
C SER A 22 -6.68 2.16 -3.34
N GLY A 23 -7.48 1.19 -3.78
CA GLY A 23 -8.79 1.45 -4.39
C GLY A 23 -9.74 2.20 -3.46
N ILE A 24 -9.84 1.79 -2.20
CA ILE A 24 -10.64 2.50 -1.20
C ILE A 24 -10.14 3.92 -0.99
N LEU A 25 -8.82 4.10 -0.84
CA LEU A 25 -8.22 5.42 -0.67
C LEU A 25 -8.54 6.33 -1.87
N VAL A 26 -8.33 5.83 -3.09
CA VAL A 26 -8.61 6.56 -4.33
C VAL A 26 -10.07 6.98 -4.41
N ILE A 27 -11.02 6.11 -4.08
CA ILE A 27 -12.46 6.45 -4.12
C ILE A 27 -12.79 7.51 -3.07
N LEU A 28 -12.39 7.30 -1.81
CA LEU A 28 -12.72 8.22 -0.72
C LEU A 28 -12.12 9.61 -0.96
N ILE A 29 -10.82 9.65 -1.27
CA ILE A 29 -10.08 10.91 -1.42
C ILE A 29 -10.40 11.56 -2.75
N GLY A 30 -10.62 10.77 -3.80
CA GLY A 30 -11.07 11.27 -5.09
C GLY A 30 -12.43 11.94 -5.01
N VAL A 31 -13.41 11.32 -4.35
CA VAL A 31 -14.74 11.93 -4.14
C VAL A 31 -14.62 13.17 -3.26
N CYS A 32 -13.94 13.10 -2.12
CA CYS A 32 -13.74 14.27 -1.26
C CYS A 32 -13.03 15.42 -2.00
N GLY A 33 -11.94 15.14 -2.68
CA GLY A 33 -11.17 16.12 -3.46
C GLY A 33 -12.01 16.73 -4.58
N PHE A 34 -12.77 15.92 -5.31
CA PHE A 34 -13.64 16.40 -6.38
C PHE A 34 -14.75 17.33 -5.88
N VAL A 35 -15.37 16.99 -4.74
CA VAL A 35 -16.41 17.81 -4.11
C VAL A 35 -15.84 19.14 -3.60
N ILE A 36 -14.70 19.09 -2.90
CA ILE A 36 -14.04 20.29 -2.33
C ILE A 36 -13.57 21.22 -3.45
N SER A 37 -13.00 20.67 -4.51
CA SER A 37 -12.47 21.43 -5.64
C SER A 37 -13.51 21.80 -6.70
N ARG A 38 -14.81 21.68 -6.38
CA ARG A 38 -15.94 22.03 -7.26
C ARG A 38 -15.85 21.40 -8.66
N GLY A 39 -15.40 20.16 -8.73
CA GLY A 39 -15.29 19.40 -9.97
C GLY A 39 -13.96 19.50 -10.71
N ASN A 40 -12.93 20.15 -10.11
CA ASN A 40 -11.60 20.13 -10.70
C ASN A 40 -10.94 18.76 -10.52
N LEU A 41 -10.84 18.00 -11.63
CA LEU A 41 -10.22 16.68 -11.68
C LEU A 41 -8.73 16.71 -11.34
N ILE A 42 -8.01 17.78 -11.71
CA ILE A 42 -6.57 17.90 -11.44
C ILE A 42 -6.33 17.94 -9.93
N THR A 43 -7.04 18.80 -9.20
CA THR A 43 -6.89 18.91 -7.74
C THR A 43 -7.33 17.63 -7.02
N ALA A 44 -8.31 16.89 -7.56
CA ALA A 44 -8.69 15.59 -7.02
C ALA A 44 -7.57 14.54 -7.19
N LEU A 45 -6.94 14.48 -8.37
CA LEU A 45 -5.78 13.62 -8.64
C LEU A 45 -4.57 14.01 -7.78
N GLU A 46 -4.30 15.30 -7.58
CA GLU A 46 -3.25 15.78 -6.66
C GLU A 46 -3.49 15.31 -5.23
N SER A 47 -4.74 15.39 -4.76
CA SER A 47 -5.13 14.95 -3.42
C SER A 47 -4.93 13.44 -3.25
N ILE A 48 -5.34 12.64 -4.24
CA ILE A 48 -5.12 11.19 -4.26
C ILE A 48 -3.62 10.89 -4.20
N LYS A 49 -2.82 11.54 -5.04
CA LYS A 49 -1.36 11.38 -5.09
C LYS A 49 -0.71 11.61 -3.73
N VAL A 50 -1.00 12.76 -3.11
CA VAL A 50 -0.40 13.16 -1.83
C VAL A 50 -0.70 12.12 -0.75
N VAL A 51 -1.93 11.62 -0.68
CA VAL A 51 -2.30 10.64 0.35
C VAL A 51 -1.70 9.27 0.05
N LEU A 52 -1.66 8.81 -1.21
CA LEU A 52 -0.99 7.55 -1.55
C LEU A 52 0.49 7.58 -1.15
N PHE A 53 1.19 8.68 -1.41
CA PHE A 53 2.57 8.85 -0.96
C PHE A 53 2.71 8.91 0.55
N ALA A 54 1.82 9.61 1.25
CA ALA A 54 1.83 9.68 2.71
C ALA A 54 1.60 8.30 3.35
N VAL A 55 0.55 7.59 2.94
CA VAL A 55 0.20 6.25 3.47
C VAL A 55 1.29 5.23 3.14
N GLY A 56 1.79 5.24 1.90
CA GLY A 56 2.89 4.37 1.48
C GLY A 56 4.16 4.61 2.30
N SER A 57 4.52 5.87 2.54
CA SER A 57 5.71 6.24 3.33
C SER A 57 5.56 5.87 4.80
N ILE A 58 4.41 6.15 5.41
CA ILE A 58 4.12 5.76 6.80
C ILE A 58 4.21 4.25 6.97
N GLY A 59 3.63 3.48 6.04
CA GLY A 59 3.69 2.02 6.08
C GLY A 59 5.12 1.48 5.94
N LEU A 60 5.98 2.11 5.12
CA LEU A 60 7.40 1.77 5.05
C LEU A 60 8.13 2.07 6.37
N ILE A 61 7.87 3.22 6.99
CA ILE A 61 8.44 3.58 8.29
C ILE A 61 8.01 2.55 9.35
N MET A 62 6.72 2.18 9.38
CA MET A 62 6.22 1.13 10.27
C MET A 62 6.92 -0.20 10.00
N GLY A 63 7.05 -0.61 8.73
CA GLY A 63 7.78 -1.82 8.36
C GLY A 63 9.23 -1.81 8.86
N ALA A 64 9.94 -0.70 8.68
CA ALA A 64 11.32 -0.53 9.13
C ALA A 64 11.44 -0.56 10.66
N VAL A 65 10.58 0.18 11.38
CA VAL A 65 10.54 0.17 12.85
C VAL A 65 10.23 -1.22 13.38
N SER A 66 9.30 -1.94 12.74
CA SER A 66 8.99 -3.33 13.10
C SER A 66 10.18 -4.25 12.86
N ILE A 67 11.04 -4.02 11.86
CA ILE A 67 12.29 -4.80 11.68
C ILE A 67 13.27 -4.55 12.83
N ILE A 68 13.40 -3.29 13.26
CA ILE A 68 14.31 -2.88 14.35
C ILE A 68 13.85 -3.42 15.71
N LYS A 69 12.54 -3.47 15.97
CA LYS A 69 11.99 -4.02 17.22
C LYS A 69 12.24 -5.54 17.28
N LYS A 70 13.21 -5.93 18.11
CA LYS A 70 13.76 -7.28 18.25
C LYS A 70 12.92 -8.20 19.15
N ASP A 71 11.86 -7.72 19.78
CA ASP A 71 11.02 -8.55 20.65
C ASP A 71 10.08 -9.41 19.79
N ARG A 72 10.31 -10.73 19.82
CA ARG A 72 10.27 -11.58 18.63
C ARG A 72 9.11 -12.58 18.56
N GLU A 73 8.42 -12.86 19.67
CA GLU A 73 7.59 -14.08 19.74
C GLU A 73 6.25 -13.92 20.50
N LYS A 74 5.98 -12.77 21.13
CA LYS A 74 4.77 -12.59 21.97
C LYS A 74 3.60 -11.86 21.31
N GLU A 75 3.71 -11.48 20.04
CA GLU A 75 2.57 -10.87 19.35
C GLU A 75 1.60 -11.97 18.92
N LYS A 76 0.41 -11.97 19.55
CA LYS A 76 -0.76 -12.76 19.16
C LYS A 76 -1.04 -12.66 17.65
N ASP A 77 -0.70 -11.52 17.06
CA ASP A 77 -0.80 -11.22 15.63
C ASP A 77 0.13 -12.09 14.76
N TRP A 78 1.28 -12.53 15.25
CA TRP A 78 2.20 -13.39 14.49
C TRP A 78 1.58 -14.76 14.17
N LEU A 79 0.88 -15.35 15.14
CA LEU A 79 0.22 -16.64 14.99
C LEU A 79 -0.96 -16.59 14.02
N GLU A 80 -1.71 -15.49 14.00
CA GLU A 80 -2.76 -15.27 12.99
C GLU A 80 -2.17 -14.94 11.62
N TRP A 81 -1.08 -14.19 11.56
CA TRP A 81 -0.43 -13.82 10.30
C TRP A 81 0.15 -15.04 9.58
N LYS A 82 0.77 -15.95 10.33
CA LYS A 82 1.31 -17.22 9.82
C LYS A 82 0.25 -18.15 9.24
N LYS A 83 -1.03 -17.97 9.61
CA LYS A 83 -2.16 -18.69 8.97
C LYS A 83 -2.52 -18.12 7.58
N ARG A 84 -2.20 -16.85 7.31
CA ARG A 84 -2.51 -16.17 6.04
C ARG A 84 -1.35 -16.18 5.05
N PHE A 85 -0.12 -16.09 5.54
CA PHE A 85 1.12 -16.09 4.76
C PHE A 85 2.02 -17.23 5.23
N GLU A 86 2.44 -18.08 4.29
CA GLU A 86 3.28 -19.25 4.60
C GLU A 86 4.76 -18.87 4.71
N ILE A 87 5.21 -17.88 3.93
CA ILE A 87 6.63 -17.51 3.83
C ILE A 87 6.85 -16.07 4.32
N PHE A 88 5.96 -15.15 3.99
CA PHE A 88 6.18 -13.74 4.32
C PHE A 88 5.87 -13.43 5.79
N SER A 89 6.86 -12.86 6.46
CA SER A 89 6.68 -12.21 7.76
C SER A 89 5.74 -10.99 7.62
N TYR A 90 5.01 -10.67 8.68
CA TYR A 90 4.21 -9.44 8.79
C TYR A 90 4.99 -8.19 8.35
N ARG A 91 6.25 -8.09 8.78
CA ARG A 91 7.15 -6.96 8.49
C ARG A 91 7.42 -6.82 6.99
N VAL A 92 7.71 -7.95 6.35
CA VAL A 92 7.96 -8.03 4.90
C VAL A 92 6.67 -7.72 4.14
N THR A 93 5.54 -8.22 4.63
CA THR A 93 4.23 -8.01 3.99
C THR A 93 3.83 -6.54 4.00
N ILE A 94 3.93 -5.86 5.15
CA ILE A 94 3.67 -4.42 5.25
C ILE A 94 4.59 -3.66 4.30
N SER A 95 5.89 -3.98 4.30
CA SER A 95 6.85 -3.30 3.43
C SER A 95 6.47 -3.44 1.96
N ILE A 96 6.11 -4.64 1.51
CA ILE A 96 5.67 -4.90 0.12
C ILE A 96 4.38 -4.14 -0.19
N ILE A 97 3.38 -4.19 0.69
CA ILE A 97 2.12 -3.47 0.51
C ILE A 97 2.37 -1.97 0.37
N SER A 98 3.21 -1.40 1.23
CA SER A 98 3.56 0.01 1.20
C SER A 98 4.27 0.40 -0.10
N ILE A 99 5.19 -0.43 -0.59
CA ILE A 99 5.83 -0.21 -1.90
C ILE A 99 4.79 -0.20 -3.02
N ILE A 100 3.85 -1.14 -3.02
CA ILE A 100 2.80 -1.19 -4.05
C ILE A 100 1.90 0.05 -3.98
N ILE A 101 1.54 0.52 -2.78
CA ILE A 101 0.78 1.77 -2.60
C ILE A 101 1.56 2.97 -3.17
N LEU A 102 2.87 3.05 -2.94
CA LEU A 102 3.72 4.10 -3.53
C LEU A 102 3.75 4.03 -5.06
N LEU A 103 3.83 2.82 -5.63
CA LEU A 103 3.77 2.63 -7.08
C LEU A 103 2.46 3.16 -7.68
N TYR A 104 1.32 2.94 -7.00
CA TYR A 104 0.06 3.57 -7.40
C TYR A 104 0.13 5.10 -7.32
N GLY A 105 0.79 5.67 -6.32
CA GLY A 105 1.08 7.10 -6.25
C GLY A 105 1.86 7.60 -7.46
N CYS A 106 2.90 6.88 -7.88
CA CYS A 106 3.67 7.20 -9.09
C CYS A 106 2.82 7.13 -10.37
N ILE A 107 1.92 6.14 -10.48
CA ILE A 107 1.01 6.04 -11.63
C ILE A 107 0.09 7.27 -11.69
N ILE A 108 -0.45 7.70 -10.56
CA ILE A 108 -1.29 8.91 -10.51
C ILE A 108 -0.47 10.17 -10.85
N ASP A 109 0.76 10.28 -10.38
CA ASP A 109 1.65 11.40 -10.72
C ASP A 109 1.95 11.47 -12.22
N GLU A 110 2.21 10.33 -12.86
CA GLU A 110 2.42 10.23 -14.30
C GLU A 110 1.15 10.63 -15.08
N ILE A 111 -0.03 10.16 -14.65
CA ILE A 111 -1.32 10.58 -15.24
C ILE A 111 -1.48 12.09 -15.12
N LEU A 112 -1.18 12.65 -13.94
CA LEU A 112 -1.30 14.08 -13.69
C LEU A 112 -0.36 14.90 -14.58
N PHE A 113 0.88 14.43 -14.78
CA PHE A 113 1.83 15.03 -15.70
C PHE A 113 1.32 15.04 -17.15
N MET A 114 0.62 14.00 -17.59
CA MET A 114 -0.01 13.98 -18.91
C MET A 114 -1.19 14.96 -19.06
N PHE A 115 -1.91 15.27 -17.99
CA PHE A 115 -3.05 16.20 -18.01
C PHE A 115 -2.67 17.68 -17.88
N VAL A 116 -1.52 17.97 -17.24
CA VAL A 116 -1.02 19.34 -17.05
C VAL A 116 -0.17 19.82 -18.23
N LYS A 117 0.29 18.90 -19.08
CA LYS A 117 1.05 19.17 -20.30
C LYS A 117 0.14 19.51 -21.48
#